data_AF-A0A8W8KS86-F1
#
_entry.id   AF-A0A8W8KS86-F1
#
_cell.length_a   1.000
_cell.length_b   1.000
_cell.length_c   1.000
_cell.angle_alpha   90.00
_cell.angle_beta   90.00
_cell.angle_gamma   90.00
#
_symmetry.space_group_name_H-M   'P 1'
#
loop_
_entity.id
_entity.type
_entity.pdbx_description
1 polymer ?
#
loop_
_entity_poly.entity_id
_entity_poly.type
_entity_poly.pdbx_seq_one_letter_code
_entity_poly.pdbx_strand_id
1 'polypeptide(L)'
;MKFLVCLSLFSFAVSSPLEQVKGIDNYFPTSFVRAAGNHGHHHVTPTDKFVGFSAGLTKMLKTNDTDLVVYDRVFLNMGNGYDSSTGVFTCPNAGTYAFLVHGVSTATSQLNLDIYRNNNYTVSVFAHVNNGYASGHQSIILQLDQQDTVFVQARGVSALYGQRNEVYSTFSGFMVVPNIGRTEDVVYVQGRGANSMYGANHEVYSTFSGFLVAPTALPASNPNQGVIG
;
A
#
# COMPACT_ATOMS: atom_id res chain seq x y z
N MET A 1 -37.50 1.66 16.34
CA MET A 1 -36.38 2.27 15.59
C MET A 1 -35.29 1.23 15.47
N LYS A 2 -35.11 0.63 14.27
CA LYS A 2 -34.13 -0.44 14.05
C LYS A 2 -32.81 0.21 13.62
N PHE A 3 -31.76 0.10 14.43
CA PHE A 3 -30.42 0.47 14.01
C PHE A 3 -29.83 -0.70 13.21
N LEU A 4 -29.63 -0.45 11.92
CA LEU A 4 -28.86 -1.32 11.04
C LEU A 4 -27.39 -1.07 11.37
N VAL A 5 -26.77 -1.97 12.14
CA VAL A 5 -25.31 -2.00 12.26
C VAL A 5 -24.79 -2.56 10.94
N CYS A 6 -24.16 -1.71 10.12
CA CYS A 6 -23.42 -2.17 8.95
C CYS A 6 -22.14 -2.86 9.46
N LEU A 7 -22.27 -4.14 9.81
CA LEU A 7 -21.15 -5.02 10.07
C LEU A 7 -20.63 -5.46 8.69
N SER A 8 -19.58 -4.83 8.20
CA SER A 8 -18.83 -5.33 7.04
C SER A 8 -18.11 -6.62 7.41
N LEU A 9 -18.87 -7.71 7.50
CA LEU A 9 -18.34 -9.06 7.52
C LEU A 9 -17.71 -9.32 6.14
N PHE A 10 -16.39 -9.28 6.06
CA PHE A 10 -15.67 -10.05 5.05
C PHE A 10 -15.92 -11.53 5.37
N SER A 11 -17.01 -12.06 4.83
CA SER A 11 -17.27 -13.49 4.82
C SER A 11 -16.35 -14.11 3.76
N PHE A 12 -15.21 -14.64 4.18
CA PHE A 12 -14.52 -15.63 3.36
C PHE A 12 -15.29 -16.94 3.54
N ALA A 13 -16.16 -17.25 2.59
CA ALA A 13 -16.68 -18.59 2.43
C ALA A 13 -15.49 -19.53 2.25
N VAL A 14 -15.17 -20.33 3.27
CA VAL A 14 -14.28 -21.48 3.12
C VAL A 14 -15.06 -22.52 2.34
N SER A 15 -14.90 -22.50 1.02
CA SER A 15 -15.36 -23.57 0.14
C SER A 15 -14.16 -24.24 -0.50
N SER A 16 -13.98 -25.51 -0.14
CA SER A 16 -13.26 -26.58 -0.85
C SER A 16 -11.72 -26.56 -0.82
N PRO A 17 -11.09 -27.77 -0.83
CA PRO A 17 -9.70 -27.97 -0.45
C PRO A 17 -8.74 -27.47 -1.54
N LEU A 18 -7.60 -26.94 -1.09
CA LEU A 18 -6.40 -26.53 -1.82
C LEU A 18 -6.23 -27.19 -3.20
N GLU A 19 -6.87 -26.63 -4.23
CA GLU A 19 -6.24 -26.60 -5.55
C GLU A 19 -5.18 -25.51 -5.48
N GLN A 20 -3.92 -25.93 -5.46
CA GLN A 20 -2.80 -25.02 -5.68
C GLN A 20 -3.07 -24.28 -6.99
N VAL A 21 -3.35 -22.99 -6.91
CA VAL A 21 -3.38 -22.11 -8.07
C VAL A 21 -1.96 -22.04 -8.62
N LYS A 22 -1.62 -22.98 -9.51
CA LYS A 22 -0.47 -22.87 -10.41
C LYS A 22 -0.69 -21.63 -11.26
N GLY A 23 0.03 -20.55 -10.97
CA GLY A 23 -0.09 -19.30 -11.70
C GLY A 23 0.34 -18.03 -10.97
N ILE A 24 0.58 -18.07 -9.66
CA ILE A 24 1.11 -16.90 -8.92
C ILE A 24 2.58 -16.61 -9.31
N ASP A 25 3.28 -17.61 -9.84
CA ASP A 25 4.65 -17.53 -10.35
C ASP A 25 4.81 -16.47 -11.47
N ASN A 26 3.71 -16.09 -12.14
CA ASN A 26 3.70 -15.17 -13.27
C ASN A 26 3.25 -13.74 -12.92
N TYR A 27 2.90 -13.45 -11.66
CA TYR A 27 2.62 -12.06 -11.22
C TYR A 27 3.89 -11.29 -10.88
N PHE A 28 5.02 -11.99 -10.75
CA PHE A 28 6.35 -11.42 -10.77
C PHE A 28 6.94 -11.69 -12.16
N PRO A 29 7.37 -10.67 -12.92
CA PRO A 29 7.99 -10.91 -14.20
C PRO A 29 9.22 -11.83 -13.99
N THR A 30 9.26 -12.91 -14.76
CA THR A 30 10.33 -13.92 -14.82
C THR A 30 11.69 -13.36 -15.25
N SER A 31 11.81 -12.04 -15.46
CA SER A 31 13.08 -11.35 -15.62
C SER A 31 13.96 -11.38 -14.37
N PHE A 32 13.47 -11.86 -13.22
CA PHE A 32 14.28 -12.01 -12.00
C PHE A 32 15.17 -13.27 -11.95
N VAL A 33 15.13 -14.15 -12.96
CA VAL A 33 16.01 -15.33 -13.00
C VAL A 33 16.74 -15.41 -14.34
N ARG A 34 17.64 -14.46 -14.64
CA ARG A 34 18.82 -14.70 -15.49
C ARG A 34 19.82 -13.56 -15.45
N ALA A 35 20.84 -13.70 -14.60
CA ALA A 35 22.20 -13.23 -14.84
C ALA A 35 23.16 -13.78 -13.77
N ALA A 36 23.25 -15.12 -13.65
CA ALA A 36 24.46 -15.71 -13.06
C ALA A 36 25.57 -15.66 -14.13
N GLY A 37 26.07 -14.45 -14.36
CA GLY A 37 27.18 -14.13 -15.24
C GLY A 37 28.25 -13.39 -14.44
N ASN A 38 28.93 -14.13 -13.57
CA ASN A 38 30.31 -13.94 -13.10
C ASN A 38 30.91 -12.51 -13.07
N HIS A 39 30.30 -11.53 -12.40
CA HIS A 39 30.99 -10.30 -12.00
C HIS A 39 30.52 -9.83 -10.61
N GLY A 40 31.47 -9.80 -9.66
CA GLY A 40 31.44 -9.03 -8.40
C GLY A 40 30.16 -9.10 -7.57
N HIS A 41 30.09 -10.06 -6.64
CA HIS A 41 28.98 -10.22 -5.71
C HIS A 41 28.84 -9.02 -4.73
N HIS A 42 28.06 -7.99 -5.11
CA HIS A 42 27.16 -7.38 -4.14
C HIS A 42 26.02 -8.37 -3.94
N HIS A 43 25.98 -8.99 -2.76
CA HIS A 43 24.88 -9.82 -2.33
C HIS A 43 23.63 -8.92 -2.16
N VAL A 44 22.89 -8.71 -3.23
CA VAL A 44 21.54 -8.13 -3.16
C VAL A 44 20.63 -9.25 -2.70
N THR A 45 20.40 -9.31 -1.40
CA THR A 45 19.49 -10.26 -0.78
C THR A 45 18.06 -9.93 -1.25
N PRO A 46 17.18 -10.91 -1.55
CA PRO A 46 15.78 -10.67 -1.95
C PRO A 46 14.94 -9.82 -0.97
N THR A 47 15.45 -9.53 0.22
CA THR A 47 14.84 -8.67 1.24
C THR A 47 14.82 -7.19 0.88
N ASP A 48 15.65 -6.73 -0.07
CA ASP A 48 15.76 -5.30 -0.42
C ASP A 48 14.56 -4.74 -1.20
N LYS A 49 13.53 -5.56 -1.42
CA LYS A 49 12.34 -5.22 -2.21
C LYS A 49 11.04 -5.23 -1.41
N PHE A 50 11.05 -5.78 -0.21
CA PHE A 50 9.86 -5.89 0.63
C PHE A 50 9.98 -4.92 1.79
N VAL A 51 9.13 -3.90 1.79
CA VAL A 51 9.08 -2.89 2.84
C VAL A 51 7.76 -3.01 3.55
N GLY A 52 7.80 -3.12 4.88
CA GLY A 52 6.59 -3.12 5.68
C GLY A 52 6.89 -3.08 7.17
N PHE A 53 6.03 -2.40 7.91
CA PHE A 53 6.10 -2.33 9.35
C PHE A 53 4.72 -2.49 9.97
N SER A 54 4.72 -2.95 11.22
CA SER A 54 3.55 -2.94 12.07
C SER A 54 4.00 -2.69 13.50
N ALA A 55 3.43 -1.68 14.14
CA ALA A 55 3.76 -1.29 15.49
C ALA A 55 2.50 -1.00 16.32
N GLY A 56 2.62 -1.17 17.63
CA GLY A 56 1.53 -1.02 18.59
C GLY A 56 1.94 -0.22 19.82
N LEU A 57 0.94 0.41 20.44
CA LEU A 57 1.12 1.20 21.66
C LEU A 57 0.99 0.32 22.91
N THR A 58 1.99 0.32 23.79
CA THR A 58 2.00 -0.55 24.99
C THR A 58 1.69 0.17 26.31
N LYS A 59 1.52 1.48 26.25
CA LYS A 59 1.22 2.33 27.41
C LYS A 59 0.23 3.41 27.03
N MET A 60 -0.58 3.84 27.99
CA MET A 60 -1.42 5.01 27.84
C MET A 60 -0.60 6.19 27.35
N LEU A 61 -1.06 6.83 26.28
CA LEU A 61 -0.40 7.99 25.70
C LEU A 61 -1.37 9.16 25.71
N LYS A 62 -1.04 10.17 26.50
CA LYS A 62 -1.69 11.48 26.43
C LYS A 62 -0.82 12.39 25.58
N THR A 63 -1.43 13.01 24.58
CA THR A 63 -0.78 13.92 23.64
C THR A 63 -1.36 15.31 23.76
N ASN A 64 -0.54 16.31 23.44
CA ASN A 64 -0.96 17.68 23.16
C ASN A 64 -1.08 17.87 21.64
N ASP A 65 -1.38 19.11 21.25
CA ASP A 65 -1.39 19.47 19.84
C ASP A 65 0.00 19.29 19.23
N THR A 66 0.06 18.71 18.04
CA THR A 66 1.27 18.44 17.26
C THR A 66 2.23 17.37 17.80
N ASP A 67 1.92 16.72 18.92
CA ASP A 67 2.72 15.59 19.41
C ASP A 67 2.65 14.40 18.43
N LEU A 68 3.80 13.80 18.13
CA LEU A 68 3.87 12.56 17.35
C LEU A 68 3.43 11.37 18.21
N VAL A 69 2.67 10.46 17.59
CA VAL A 69 2.25 9.22 18.23
C VAL A 69 3.30 8.15 18.00
N VAL A 70 4.04 7.82 19.07
CA VAL A 70 5.07 6.77 19.05
C VAL A 70 4.47 5.42 19.40
N TYR A 71 4.45 4.48 18.45
CA TYR A 71 4.01 3.11 18.67
C TYR A 71 5.25 2.26 19.02
N ASP A 72 5.44 2.02 20.31
CA ASP A 72 6.72 1.59 20.89
C ASP A 72 7.02 0.09 20.70
N ARG A 73 5.99 -0.74 20.49
CA ARG A 73 6.17 -2.17 20.21
C ARG A 73 6.16 -2.44 18.71
N VAL A 74 7.29 -2.87 18.18
CA VAL A 74 7.44 -3.30 16.80
C VAL A 74 7.11 -4.79 16.66
N PHE A 75 6.13 -5.12 15.81
CA PHE A 75 5.80 -6.50 15.42
C PHE A 75 6.53 -6.92 14.14
N LEU A 76 6.69 -5.97 13.21
CA LEU A 76 7.36 -6.14 11.92
C LEU A 76 8.07 -4.83 11.56
N ASN A 77 9.26 -4.90 10.97
CA ASN A 77 9.95 -3.74 10.41
C ASN A 77 10.87 -4.13 9.24
N MET A 78 10.30 -4.82 8.25
CA MET A 78 11.03 -5.16 7.02
C MET A 78 11.41 -3.91 6.23
N GLY A 79 12.67 -3.83 5.81
CA GLY A 79 13.25 -2.62 5.21
C GLY A 79 13.65 -1.55 6.23
N ASN A 80 13.45 -1.79 7.53
CA ASN A 80 13.86 -0.91 8.64
C ASN A 80 13.41 0.56 8.48
N GLY A 81 12.24 0.78 7.86
CA GLY A 81 11.73 2.13 7.61
C GLY A 81 11.08 2.78 8.83
N TYR A 82 10.54 2.00 9.78
CA TYR A 82 9.89 2.55 10.97
C TYR A 82 10.89 2.73 12.14
N ASP A 83 10.88 3.92 12.73
CA ASP A 83 11.64 4.23 13.94
C ASP A 83 10.69 4.30 15.15
N SER A 84 10.79 3.32 16.04
CA SER A 84 9.96 3.24 17.25
C SER A 84 10.35 4.21 18.36
N SER A 85 11.43 4.98 18.20
CA SER A 85 11.77 6.07 19.11
C SER A 85 11.10 7.38 18.75
N THR A 86 10.78 7.59 17.46
CA THR A 86 10.19 8.83 16.92
C THR A 86 8.76 8.65 16.44
N GLY A 87 8.33 7.42 16.15
CA GLY A 87 7.01 7.13 15.57
C GLY A 87 6.93 7.37 14.06
N VAL A 88 8.06 7.63 13.39
CA VAL A 88 8.14 8.00 11.99
C VAL A 88 8.51 6.80 11.12
N PHE A 89 7.79 6.63 10.02
CA PHE A 89 8.22 5.77 8.92
C PHE A 89 8.96 6.61 7.88
N THR A 90 10.20 6.26 7.57
CA THR A 90 10.99 6.83 6.48
C THR A 90 11.08 5.82 5.35
N CYS A 91 10.58 6.20 4.18
CA CYS A 91 10.49 5.35 3.00
C CYS A 91 11.89 4.90 2.54
N PRO A 92 12.25 3.62 2.66
CA PRO A 92 13.57 3.14 2.26
C PRO A 92 13.70 3.01 0.74
N ASN A 93 12.59 2.74 0.04
CA ASN A 93 12.54 2.50 -1.41
C ASN A 93 11.30 3.15 -2.02
N ALA A 94 11.44 3.87 -3.13
CA ALA A 94 10.29 4.50 -3.79
C ALA A 94 9.24 3.47 -4.23
N GLY A 95 7.95 3.81 -4.09
CA GLY A 95 6.85 2.88 -4.37
C GLY A 95 5.48 3.41 -3.99
N THR A 96 4.47 2.60 -4.27
CA THR A 96 3.10 2.78 -3.76
C THR A 96 2.95 2.02 -2.46
N TYR A 97 2.53 2.69 -1.40
CA TYR A 97 2.42 2.16 -0.04
C TYR A 97 1.00 2.29 0.49
N ALA A 98 0.56 1.30 1.27
CA ALA A 98 -0.66 1.38 2.06
C ALA A 98 -0.30 1.62 3.52
N PHE A 99 -1.01 2.53 4.18
CA PHE A 99 -0.90 2.81 5.61
C PHE A 99 -2.25 2.60 6.29
N LEU A 100 -2.21 2.04 7.49
CA LEU A 100 -3.36 1.77 8.33
C LEU A 100 -3.08 2.25 9.74
N VAL A 101 -3.98 3.09 10.26
CA VAL A 101 -3.96 3.53 11.65
C VAL A 101 -5.26 3.08 12.31
N HIS A 102 -5.12 2.50 13.50
CA HIS A 102 -6.22 2.18 14.39
C HIS A 102 -5.87 2.68 15.78
N GLY A 103 -6.80 3.33 16.45
CA GLY A 103 -6.59 3.86 17.78
C GLY A 103 -7.84 3.74 18.63
N VAL A 104 -7.63 3.49 19.91
CA VAL A 104 -8.70 3.49 20.92
C VAL A 104 -8.43 4.62 21.88
N SER A 105 -9.43 5.47 22.12
CA SER A 105 -9.35 6.55 23.10
C SER A 105 -9.46 6.00 24.52
N THR A 106 -8.89 6.69 25.50
CA THR A 106 -9.21 6.42 26.92
C THR A 106 -10.66 6.79 27.22
N ALA A 107 -11.22 6.23 28.30
CA ALA A 107 -12.65 6.36 28.64
C ALA A 107 -13.15 7.81 28.85
N THR A 108 -12.25 8.74 29.14
CA THR A 108 -12.58 10.15 29.45
C THR A 108 -11.96 11.13 28.47
N SER A 109 -11.58 10.67 27.27
CA SER A 109 -10.94 11.51 26.26
C SER A 109 -11.34 11.11 24.85
N GLN A 110 -11.05 12.02 23.92
CA GLN A 110 -11.20 11.81 22.48
C GLN A 110 -9.89 11.35 21.85
N LEU A 111 -10.01 10.91 20.61
CA LEU A 111 -8.91 10.65 19.71
C LEU A 111 -9.07 11.57 18.50
N ASN A 112 -8.09 12.44 18.27
CA ASN A 112 -7.92 13.25 17.08
C ASN A 112 -6.51 13.02 16.55
N LEU A 113 -6.38 12.17 15.55
CA LEU A 113 -5.10 11.83 14.93
C LEU A 113 -5.14 12.19 13.46
N ASP A 114 -4.01 12.62 12.93
CA ASP A 114 -3.84 12.90 11.52
C ASP A 114 -2.62 12.11 11.02
N ILE A 115 -2.72 11.58 9.79
CA ILE A 115 -1.57 11.03 9.07
C ILE A 115 -0.98 12.14 8.22
N TYR A 116 0.33 12.29 8.30
CA TYR A 116 1.11 13.26 7.52
C TYR A 116 2.08 12.55 6.58
N ARG A 117 2.29 13.13 5.40
CA ARG A 117 3.41 12.83 4.48
C ARG A 117 4.30 14.07 4.37
N ASN A 118 5.58 13.99 4.77
CA ASN A 118 6.52 15.13 4.68
C ASN A 118 5.96 16.43 5.29
N ASN A 119 5.33 16.36 6.46
CA ASN A 119 4.62 17.47 7.11
C ASN A 119 3.38 18.02 6.39
N ASN A 120 2.93 17.39 5.31
CA ASN A 120 1.66 17.70 4.67
C ASN A 120 0.56 16.80 5.22
N TYR A 121 -0.51 17.42 5.69
CA TYR A 121 -1.71 16.72 6.12
C TYR A 121 -2.23 15.80 5.01
N THR A 122 -2.65 14.60 5.37
CA THR A 122 -3.18 13.62 4.42
C THR A 122 -4.61 13.20 4.78
N VAL A 123 -4.81 12.54 5.92
CA VAL A 123 -6.12 12.04 6.38
C VAL A 123 -6.25 12.10 7.90
N SER A 124 -7.48 12.21 8.39
CA SER A 124 -7.79 12.27 9.83
C SER A 124 -8.45 10.99 10.36
N VAL A 125 -8.28 10.75 11.66
CA VAL A 125 -9.00 9.79 12.49
C VAL A 125 -9.64 10.56 13.64
N PHE A 126 -10.94 10.38 13.83
CA PHE A 126 -11.65 10.91 14.98
C PHE A 126 -12.46 9.82 15.69
N ALA A 127 -12.38 9.78 17.01
CA ALA A 127 -13.26 8.96 17.82
C ALA A 127 -13.52 9.61 19.18
N HIS A 128 -14.78 9.61 19.61
CA HIS A 128 -15.18 10.12 20.92
C HIS A 128 -16.49 9.49 21.37
N VAL A 129 -16.57 9.15 22.65
CA VAL A 129 -17.82 8.78 23.32
C VAL A 129 -17.76 9.30 24.76
N ASN A 130 -18.92 9.63 25.33
CA ASN A 130 -18.99 10.06 26.72
C ASN A 130 -18.79 8.85 27.65
N ASN A 131 -17.83 8.95 28.58
CA ASN A 131 -17.57 7.95 29.62
C ASN A 131 -17.40 6.51 29.08
N GLY A 132 -16.62 6.34 28.02
CA GLY A 132 -16.38 5.04 27.41
C GLY A 132 -15.20 5.08 26.43
N TYR A 133 -14.75 3.91 26.03
CA TYR A 133 -13.69 3.77 25.04
C TYR A 133 -14.29 3.92 23.63
N ALA A 134 -13.68 4.76 22.79
CA ALA A 134 -14.06 4.91 21.39
C ALA A 134 -12.91 4.48 20.48
N SER A 135 -13.21 3.74 19.41
CA SER A 135 -12.22 3.34 18.41
C SER A 135 -12.37 4.16 17.13
N GLY A 136 -11.25 4.61 16.56
CA GLY A 136 -11.18 5.23 15.25
C GLY A 136 -10.15 4.51 14.38
N HIS A 137 -10.41 4.46 13.07
CA HIS A 137 -9.48 3.90 12.10
C HIS A 137 -9.49 4.69 10.81
N GLN A 138 -8.37 4.63 10.09
CA GLN A 138 -8.26 5.17 8.74
C GLN A 138 -7.19 4.40 7.98
N SER A 139 -7.35 4.32 6.67
CA SER A 139 -6.33 3.81 5.76
C SER A 139 -6.10 4.78 4.60
N ILE A 140 -4.90 4.77 4.04
CA ILE A 140 -4.56 5.52 2.84
C ILE A 140 -3.51 4.83 2.00
N ILE A 141 -3.59 5.01 0.69
CA ILE A 141 -2.56 4.59 -0.27
C ILE A 141 -1.82 5.85 -0.75
N LEU A 142 -0.49 5.82 -0.68
CA LEU A 142 0.39 6.94 -1.04
C LEU A 142 1.48 6.47 -2.01
N GLN A 143 1.77 7.29 -3.02
CA GLN A 143 3.03 7.20 -3.73
C GLN A 143 4.09 7.91 -2.90
N LEU A 144 5.18 7.21 -2.58
CA LEU A 144 6.31 7.74 -1.83
C LEU A 144 7.59 7.64 -2.64
N ASP A 145 8.40 8.67 -2.55
CA ASP A 145 9.80 8.62 -2.97
C ASP A 145 10.68 8.13 -1.83
N GLN A 146 11.90 7.73 -2.14
CA GLN A 146 12.87 7.37 -1.11
C GLN A 146 13.10 8.59 -0.19
N GLN A 147 13.20 8.34 1.11
CA GLN A 147 13.29 9.34 2.19
C GLN A 147 11.99 10.12 2.51
N ASP A 148 10.90 9.89 1.79
CA ASP A 148 9.61 10.43 2.23
C ASP A 148 9.24 9.89 3.61
N THR A 149 8.72 10.76 4.46
CA THR A 149 8.31 10.43 5.82
C THR A 149 6.79 10.30 5.91
N VAL A 150 6.31 9.31 6.67
CA VAL A 150 4.91 9.16 7.04
C VAL A 150 4.81 8.92 8.54
N PHE A 151 3.96 9.68 9.22
CA PHE A 151 3.79 9.59 10.67
C PHE A 151 2.38 9.97 11.10
N VAL A 152 2.05 9.59 12.33
CA VAL A 152 0.78 9.92 12.99
C VAL A 152 1.03 11.04 13.99
N GLN A 153 0.25 12.11 13.91
CA GLN A 153 0.34 13.26 14.79
C GLN A 153 -1.01 13.51 15.45
N ALA A 154 -1.00 13.88 16.72
CA ALA A 154 -2.21 14.33 17.40
C ALA A 154 -2.60 15.76 16.98
N ARG A 155 -3.90 15.98 16.81
CA ARG A 155 -4.49 17.31 16.59
C ARG A 155 -5.28 17.71 17.82
N GLY A 156 -4.73 18.64 18.60
CA GLY A 156 -5.19 18.96 19.94
C GLY A 156 -4.96 17.83 20.94
N VAL A 157 -5.58 17.96 22.12
CA VAL A 157 -5.45 16.97 23.19
C VAL A 157 -6.16 15.67 22.80
N SER A 158 -5.39 14.59 22.78
CA SER A 158 -5.90 13.22 22.62
C SER A 158 -5.33 12.32 23.71
N ALA A 159 -6.03 11.22 24.01
CA ALA A 159 -5.48 10.18 24.87
C ALA A 159 -5.79 8.80 24.30
N LEU A 160 -4.73 8.07 23.95
CA LEU A 160 -4.79 6.73 23.39
C LEU A 160 -4.63 5.71 24.50
N TYR A 161 -5.44 4.65 24.45
CA TYR A 161 -5.31 3.50 25.30
C TYR A 161 -4.15 2.62 24.84
N GLY A 162 -3.31 2.22 25.79
CA GLY A 162 -2.24 1.24 25.57
C GLY A 162 -1.90 0.50 26.86
N GLN A 163 -1.71 -0.80 26.74
CA GLN A 163 -1.28 -1.67 27.84
C GLN A 163 -0.38 -2.79 27.31
N ARG A 164 0.61 -3.22 28.10
CA ARG A 164 1.66 -4.14 27.67
C ARG A 164 1.13 -5.44 27.07
N ASN A 165 -0.02 -5.95 27.53
CA ASN A 165 -0.59 -7.19 27.02
C ASN A 165 -1.93 -6.99 26.29
N GLU A 166 -2.36 -5.74 26.10
CA GLU A 166 -3.63 -5.39 25.45
C GLU A 166 -3.37 -4.21 24.49
N VAL A 167 -2.80 -4.54 23.34
CA VAL A 167 -2.45 -3.55 22.32
C VAL A 167 -3.68 -3.27 21.47
N TYR A 168 -4.35 -2.16 21.73
CA TYR A 168 -5.54 -1.73 20.99
C TYR A 168 -5.24 -0.70 19.90
N SER A 169 -4.15 0.05 20.03
CA SER A 169 -3.79 1.10 19.07
C SER A 169 -2.57 0.66 18.26
N THR A 170 -2.66 0.73 16.93
CA THR A 170 -1.65 0.24 15.99
C THR A 170 -1.45 1.19 14.82
N PHE A 171 -0.22 1.26 14.33
CA PHE A 171 0.13 1.89 13.07
C PHE A 171 0.93 0.90 12.23
N SER A 172 0.49 0.68 11.00
CA SER A 172 1.12 -0.27 10.08
C SER A 172 1.19 0.33 8.68
N GLY A 173 2.14 -0.15 7.89
CA GLY A 173 2.22 0.19 6.48
C GLY A 173 3.10 -0.78 5.72
N PHE A 174 2.85 -0.93 4.43
CA PHE A 174 3.60 -1.83 3.57
C PHE A 174 3.58 -1.36 2.11
N MET A 175 4.63 -1.71 1.37
CA MET A 175 4.71 -1.46 -0.06
C MET A 175 3.75 -2.41 -0.79
N VAL A 176 2.88 -1.83 -1.61
CA VAL A 176 1.96 -2.56 -2.50
C VAL A 176 2.66 -2.84 -3.83
N VAL A 177 3.33 -1.82 -4.38
CA VAL A 177 4.04 -1.91 -5.67
C VAL A 177 5.34 -1.10 -5.59
N PRO A 178 6.51 -1.68 -5.90
CA PRO A 178 7.74 -0.91 -6.01
C PRO A 178 7.67 0.08 -7.17
N ASN A 179 8.22 1.28 -7.00
CA ASN A 179 8.45 2.17 -8.12
C ASN A 179 9.67 1.65 -8.88
N ILE A 180 9.45 0.61 -9.68
CA ILE A 180 10.42 0.16 -10.66
C ILE A 180 10.42 1.26 -11.71
N GLY A 181 11.35 2.21 -11.58
CA GLY A 181 11.58 3.20 -12.62
C GLY A 181 11.55 2.45 -13.95
N ARG A 182 10.70 2.89 -14.88
CA ARG A 182 10.71 2.32 -16.22
C ARG A 182 12.16 2.32 -16.66
N THR A 183 12.70 1.15 -16.94
CA THR A 183 14.02 1.01 -17.55
C THR A 183 13.99 1.82 -18.84
N GLU A 184 14.47 3.06 -18.78
CA GLU A 184 14.70 3.90 -19.95
C GLU A 184 15.84 3.34 -20.82
N ASP A 185 16.49 2.26 -20.40
CA ASP A 185 17.50 1.54 -21.18
C ASP A 185 16.97 0.21 -21.74
N VAL A 186 15.82 0.20 -22.42
CA VAL A 186 15.66 -0.73 -23.54
C VAL A 186 16.31 -0.07 -24.75
N VAL A 187 17.64 -0.12 -24.80
CA VAL A 187 18.36 0.14 -26.04
C VAL A 187 17.89 -0.92 -27.02
N TYR A 188 17.06 -0.53 -27.99
CA TYR A 188 16.91 -1.31 -29.19
C TYR A 188 18.30 -1.37 -29.83
N VAL A 189 19.02 -2.47 -29.60
CA VAL A 189 20.17 -2.81 -30.41
C VAL A 189 19.62 -3.10 -31.79
N GLN A 190 19.53 -2.07 -32.64
CA GLN A 190 19.36 -2.30 -34.06
C GLN A 190 20.60 -3.07 -34.51
N GLY A 191 20.39 -4.36 -34.80
CA GLY A 191 21.41 -5.19 -35.41
C GLY A 191 21.94 -4.46 -36.64
N ARG A 192 23.26 -4.30 -36.73
CA ARG A 192 23.93 -3.87 -37.96
C ARG A 192 23.65 -4.90 -39.05
N GLY A 193 22.58 -4.68 -39.80
CA GLY A 193 22.32 -5.28 -41.10
C GLY A 193 22.55 -4.21 -42.16
N ALA A 194 23.57 -4.39 -42.98
CA ALA A 194 23.84 -3.55 -44.13
C ALA A 194 22.71 -3.71 -45.19
N ASN A 195 22.12 -2.59 -45.64
CA ASN A 195 22.03 -2.17 -47.05
C ASN A 195 20.92 -1.13 -47.32
N SER A 196 21.31 -0.14 -48.13
CA SER A 196 20.50 0.57 -49.16
C SER A 196 19.48 1.65 -48.77
N MET A 197 19.94 2.90 -48.93
CA MET A 197 19.31 4.05 -49.61
C MET A 197 17.82 3.97 -50.03
N TYR A 198 16.98 4.80 -49.41
CA TYR A 198 16.12 5.84 -50.03
C TYR A 198 15.47 6.67 -48.91
N GLY A 199 15.47 8.01 -49.02
CA GLY A 199 15.06 8.92 -47.95
C GLY A 199 13.55 9.13 -47.80
N ALA A 200 13.13 9.64 -46.63
CA ALA A 200 12.07 10.65 -46.46
C ALA A 200 11.84 10.98 -44.97
N ASN A 201 11.89 12.28 -44.68
CA ASN A 201 11.07 13.06 -43.74
C ASN A 201 11.04 12.68 -42.23
N HIS A 202 11.74 13.51 -41.46
CA HIS A 202 11.46 13.81 -40.07
C HIS A 202 10.04 14.38 -39.91
N GLU A 203 9.14 13.67 -39.22
CA GLU A 203 8.02 14.26 -38.48
C GLU A 203 7.84 13.47 -37.18
N VAL A 204 8.22 14.07 -36.05
CA VAL A 204 7.91 13.55 -34.71
C VAL A 204 6.61 14.21 -34.27
N TYR A 205 5.48 13.53 -34.48
CA TYR A 205 4.24 13.81 -33.77
C TYR A 205 4.00 12.66 -32.79
N SER A 206 4.21 12.88 -31.49
CA SER A 206 3.64 11.99 -30.48
C SER A 206 2.33 12.60 -29.97
N THR A 207 1.22 12.24 -30.61
CA THR A 207 -0.13 12.49 -30.13
C THR A 207 -0.44 11.56 -28.97
N PHE A 208 -0.86 12.16 -27.86
CA PHE A 208 -1.37 11.48 -26.67
C PHE A 208 -2.74 10.87 -26.99
N SER A 209 -2.86 9.54 -26.96
CA SER A 209 -4.15 8.86 -27.10
C SER A 209 -4.47 8.11 -25.81
N GLY A 210 -5.41 8.68 -25.04
CA GLY A 210 -5.98 8.09 -23.85
C GLY A 210 -6.72 6.78 -24.15
N PHE A 211 -6.73 5.88 -23.18
CA PHE A 211 -7.43 4.62 -23.26
C PHE A 211 -8.90 4.85 -22.90
N LEU A 212 -9.79 4.92 -23.90
CA LEU A 212 -11.22 4.72 -23.71
C LEU A 212 -11.49 3.23 -23.82
N VAL A 213 -11.89 2.58 -22.73
CA VAL A 213 -12.40 1.20 -22.76
C VAL A 213 -13.86 1.27 -23.21
N ALA A 214 -14.14 0.81 -24.42
CA ALA A 214 -15.51 0.60 -24.88
C ALA A 214 -16.10 -0.66 -24.19
N PRO A 215 -17.40 -0.67 -23.81
CA PRO A 215 -18.02 -1.83 -23.20
C PRO A 215 -18.16 -2.97 -24.22
N THR A 216 -17.66 -4.15 -23.87
CA THR A 216 -17.83 -5.38 -24.65
C THR A 216 -19.30 -5.75 -24.75
N ALA A 217 -19.84 -5.78 -25.98
CA ALA A 217 -21.18 -6.30 -26.26
C ALA A 217 -21.26 -7.81 -25.99
N LEU A 218 -22.31 -8.23 -25.30
CA LEU A 218 -22.65 -9.65 -25.12
C LEU A 218 -23.03 -10.28 -26.47
N PRO A 219 -22.65 -11.54 -26.75
CA PRO A 219 -23.02 -12.19 -27.99
C PRO A 219 -24.53 -12.45 -28.07
N ALA A 220 -25.11 -12.14 -29.24
CA ALA A 220 -26.53 -12.31 -29.54
C ALA A 220 -26.93 -13.81 -29.58
N SER A 221 -28.06 -14.14 -28.96
CA SER A 221 -28.71 -15.44 -29.06
C SER A 221 -29.28 -15.65 -30.48
N ASN A 222 -28.93 -16.78 -31.12
CA ASN A 222 -29.40 -17.17 -32.45
C ASN A 222 -30.89 -17.60 -32.40
N PRO A 223 -31.81 -16.99 -33.19
CA PRO A 223 -33.25 -17.26 -33.10
C PRO A 223 -33.76 -18.44 -33.96
N ASN A 224 -32.90 -19.33 -34.48
CA ASN A 224 -33.34 -20.45 -35.34
C ASN A 224 -32.97 -21.85 -34.80
N GLN A 225 -33.45 -22.19 -33.60
CA GLN A 225 -33.77 -23.59 -33.29
C GLN A 225 -35.23 -23.70 -32.87
N GLY A 226 -36.02 -24.25 -33.79
CA GLY A 226 -37.46 -24.45 -33.65
C GLY A 226 -37.80 -25.62 -32.73
N VAL A 227 -38.99 -25.49 -32.16
CA VAL A 227 -39.80 -26.50 -31.47
C VAL A 227 -39.98 -27.76 -32.31
N ILE A 228 -39.73 -28.94 -31.74
CA ILE A 228 -40.48 -30.19 -31.98
C ILE A 228 -40.27 -31.16 -30.79
N GLY A 229 -41.37 -31.67 -30.22
CA GLY A 229 -41.43 -32.90 -29.40
C GLY A 229 -41.26 -32.74 -27.90
#